data_AF-A0A8T2Q1V1-F1
#
_entry.id   AF-A0A8T2Q1V1-F1
#
_cell.length_a   1.000
_cell.length_b   1.000
_cell.length_c   1.000
_cell.angle_alpha   90.00
_cell.angle_beta   90.00
_cell.angle_gamma   90.00
#
_symmetry.space_group_name_H-M   'P 1'
#
loop_
_entity.id
_entity.type
_entity.pdbx_description
1 polymer ?
#
loop_
_entity_poly.entity_id
_entity_poly.type
_entity_poly.pdbx_seq_one_letter_code
_entity_poly.pdbx_strand_id
1 'polypeptide(L)'
;MSPHDPLVRLRAIQEGLTLDSSTGDKEGPRKGFEYWLDEEGLFNLDEEGRAERQLCAVAASNVVRNFSFMPENDSLMARNTHCLETMIQCIEDYHTEDEELVTNAIETFVNLAPYLNFRALSEKMSEQTMEKRAIEAILRMLESPVKAWHCSAAEFLGRLIVNPDNEPSLLPYVHQIYKRLVDLLSLPGADAQAAAVAALYNFAEVNMDCRLRLASERWAIGRLVKIIQAPHALSEVCRKAALTLESLSSEPQNKSLLLAYEHTFAELAFSDGKFSDTFARILWELSSRSGSKVSAARGVWGS
;
A
#
# COMPACT_ATOMS: atom_id res chain seq x y z
N MET A 1 52.27 -27.18 -7.78
CA MET A 1 50.99 -26.61 -7.35
C MET A 1 50.04 -26.64 -8.55
N SER A 2 48.78 -27.01 -8.35
CA SER A 2 47.81 -27.22 -9.44
C SER A 2 47.56 -25.90 -10.21
N PRO A 3 47.45 -25.91 -11.56
CA PRO A 3 47.18 -24.70 -12.34
C PRO A 3 45.77 -24.11 -12.14
N HIS A 4 44.94 -24.75 -11.31
CA HIS A 4 43.55 -24.35 -11.02
C HIS A 4 43.37 -23.72 -9.64
N ASP A 5 44.45 -23.34 -8.94
CA ASP A 5 44.34 -22.64 -7.66
C ASP A 5 43.91 -21.17 -7.87
N PRO A 6 42.73 -20.75 -7.38
CA PRO A 6 42.22 -19.38 -7.54
C PRO A 6 43.14 -18.31 -6.94
N LEU A 7 43.94 -18.69 -5.94
CA LEU A 7 44.85 -17.78 -5.24
C LEU A 7 46.10 -17.44 -6.06
N VAL A 8 46.49 -18.29 -7.01
CA VAL A 8 47.59 -18.03 -7.93
C VAL A 8 47.20 -16.97 -8.97
N ARG A 9 45.93 -16.95 -9.40
CA ARG A 9 45.40 -15.94 -10.33
C ARG A 9 45.28 -14.56 -9.68
N LEU A 10 44.89 -14.49 -8.41
CA LEU A 10 44.83 -13.23 -7.67
C LEU A 10 46.21 -12.59 -7.45
N ARG A 11 47.26 -13.40 -7.25
CA ARG A 11 48.64 -12.87 -7.17
C ARG A 11 49.15 -12.33 -8.50
N ALA A 12 48.84 -12.99 -9.62
CA ALA A 12 49.25 -12.51 -10.95
C ALA A 12 48.62 -11.15 -11.30
N ILE A 13 47.39 -10.89 -10.85
CA ILE A 13 46.70 -9.60 -11.03
C ILE A 13 47.35 -8.51 -10.15
N GLN A 14 47.77 -8.86 -8.93
CA GLN A 14 48.41 -7.92 -8.02
C GLN A 14 49.85 -7.55 -8.47
N GLU A 15 50.58 -8.48 -9.08
CA GLU A 15 51.89 -8.21 -9.68
C GLU A 15 51.79 -7.37 -10.96
N GLY A 16 50.73 -7.57 -11.77
CA GLY A 16 50.46 -6.76 -12.97
C GLY A 16 50.08 -5.29 -12.71
N LEU A 17 49.65 -4.95 -11.49
CA LEU A 17 49.31 -3.57 -11.10
C LEU A 17 50.53 -2.73 -10.66
N THR A 18 51.72 -3.32 -10.56
CA THR A 18 52.93 -2.62 -10.08
C THR A 18 53.95 -2.26 -11.16
N LEU A 19 53.68 -2.57 -12.43
CA LEU A 19 54.53 -2.20 -13.55
C LEU A 19 53.68 -1.60 -14.67
N ASP A 20 53.58 -0.27 -14.67
CA ASP A 20 53.64 0.50 -15.90
C ASP A 20 53.95 1.96 -15.56
N SER A 21 55.24 2.27 -15.60
CA SER A 21 55.69 3.61 -15.92
C SER A 21 56.10 3.64 -17.38
N SER A 22 55.62 4.68 -18.07
CA SER A 22 56.11 5.26 -19.32
C SER A 22 55.36 4.96 -20.63
N THR A 23 55.01 6.09 -21.27
CA THR A 23 54.81 6.37 -22.71
C THR A 23 53.50 6.01 -23.41
N GLY A 24 52.58 6.99 -23.36
CA GLY A 24 51.79 7.59 -24.46
C GLY A 24 51.28 6.74 -25.62
N ASP A 25 49.94 6.65 -25.75
CA ASP A 25 49.20 7.36 -26.80
C ASP A 25 47.68 7.35 -26.53
N LYS A 26 46.98 8.32 -27.13
CA LYS A 26 45.59 8.70 -26.86
C LYS A 26 44.57 7.67 -27.37
N GLU A 27 43.76 7.10 -26.48
CA GLU A 27 42.36 6.69 -26.70
C GLU A 27 41.68 6.39 -25.35
N GLY A 28 40.40 6.74 -25.21
CA GLY A 28 39.75 7.13 -23.95
C GLY A 28 39.45 6.03 -22.90
N PRO A 29 38.92 6.42 -21.73
CA PRO A 29 38.49 5.50 -20.68
C PRO A 29 37.14 4.87 -21.05
N ARG A 30 37.13 4.01 -22.07
CA ARG A 30 35.94 3.23 -22.48
C ARG A 30 36.16 1.72 -22.50
N LYS A 31 37.40 1.23 -22.45
CA LYS A 31 37.71 -0.21 -22.45
C LYS A 31 37.33 -0.98 -21.18
N GLY A 32 37.11 -0.29 -20.06
CA GLY A 32 36.70 -0.95 -18.81
C GLY A 32 35.22 -1.33 -18.75
N PHE A 33 34.36 -0.64 -19.51
CA PHE A 33 32.90 -0.84 -19.46
C PHE A 33 32.41 -1.80 -20.55
N GLU A 34 33.07 -1.85 -21.71
CA GLU A 34 32.80 -2.85 -22.76
C GLU A 34 33.13 -4.29 -22.29
N TYR A 35 34.17 -4.47 -21.45
CA TYR A 35 34.53 -5.80 -20.92
C TYR A 35 33.48 -6.41 -19.99
N TRP A 36 32.55 -5.61 -19.46
CA TRP A 36 31.41 -6.08 -18.67
C TRP A 36 30.19 -6.44 -19.52
N LEU A 37 30.16 -6.02 -20.79
CA LEU A 37 29.02 -6.15 -21.70
C LEU A 37 29.26 -7.12 -22.86
N ASP A 38 30.50 -7.60 -23.06
CA ASP A 38 30.80 -8.66 -24.03
C ASP A 38 30.09 -9.96 -23.63
N GLU A 39 29.33 -10.56 -24.56
CA GLU A 39 28.47 -11.74 -24.40
C GLU A 39 29.16 -12.98 -23.77
N GLU A 40 30.48 -12.96 -23.62
CA GLU A 40 31.31 -14.01 -23.01
C GLU A 40 31.97 -13.61 -21.66
N GLY A 41 31.51 -12.53 -21.01
CA GLY A 41 32.02 -12.08 -19.71
C GLY A 41 31.60 -12.97 -18.53
N LEU A 42 32.41 -13.03 -17.46
CA LEU A 42 32.15 -13.79 -16.21
C LEU A 42 30.80 -13.46 -15.51
N PHE A 43 30.13 -12.38 -15.94
CA PHE A 43 28.82 -11.93 -15.45
C PHE A 43 27.71 -12.00 -16.50
N ASN A 44 28.02 -12.40 -17.74
CA ASN A 44 27.02 -12.78 -18.72
C ASN A 44 26.57 -14.19 -18.39
N LEU A 45 25.44 -14.25 -17.70
CA LEU A 45 24.80 -15.50 -17.39
C LEU A 45 24.05 -15.99 -18.63
N ASP A 46 24.36 -17.23 -19.01
CA ASP A 46 23.47 -18.01 -19.84
C ASP A 46 22.09 -18.15 -19.17
N GLU A 47 21.15 -18.76 -19.88
CA GLU A 47 19.79 -18.93 -19.39
C GLU A 47 19.74 -19.70 -18.06
N GLU A 48 20.63 -20.68 -17.89
CA GLU A 48 20.77 -21.46 -16.66
C GLU A 48 21.27 -20.61 -15.50
N GLY A 49 22.34 -19.82 -15.69
CA GLY A 49 22.86 -18.92 -14.67
C GLY A 49 21.87 -17.82 -14.26
N ARG A 50 21.03 -17.34 -15.20
CA ARG A 50 19.94 -16.40 -14.88
C ARG A 50 18.86 -17.08 -14.03
N ALA A 51 18.48 -18.30 -14.37
CA ALA A 51 17.53 -19.09 -13.59
C ALA A 51 18.04 -19.36 -12.16
N GLU A 52 19.33 -19.72 -12.00
CA GLU A 52 19.93 -19.94 -10.68
C GLU A 52 19.91 -18.67 -9.82
N ARG A 53 20.24 -17.50 -10.39
CA ARG A 53 20.16 -16.23 -9.65
C ARG A 53 18.74 -15.88 -9.25
N GLN A 54 17.75 -16.15 -10.11
CA GLN A 54 16.35 -15.94 -9.77
C GLN A 54 15.94 -16.83 -8.58
N LEU A 55 16.32 -18.10 -8.60
CA LEU A 55 16.04 -19.02 -7.48
C LEU A 55 16.70 -18.55 -6.17
N CYS A 56 17.93 -18.04 -6.24
CA CYS A 56 18.60 -17.45 -5.09
C CYS A 56 17.86 -16.19 -4.58
N ALA A 57 17.37 -15.33 -5.48
CA ALA A 57 16.61 -14.14 -5.11
C ALA A 57 15.29 -14.50 -4.43
N VAL A 58 14.56 -15.48 -4.97
CA VAL A 58 13.31 -16.01 -4.37
C VAL A 58 13.59 -16.65 -3.00
N ALA A 59 14.66 -17.44 -2.87
CA ALA A 59 15.02 -18.03 -1.59
C ALA A 59 15.39 -16.96 -0.53
N ALA A 60 16.12 -15.92 -0.93
CA ALA A 60 16.47 -14.81 -0.05
C ALA A 60 15.23 -13.99 0.34
N SER A 61 14.33 -13.70 -0.60
CA SER A 61 13.10 -12.95 -0.32
C SER A 61 12.17 -13.72 0.61
N ASN A 62 12.10 -15.05 0.50
CA ASN A 62 11.38 -15.91 1.43
C ASN A 62 11.91 -15.79 2.86
N VAL A 63 13.23 -15.76 3.04
CA VAL A 63 13.84 -15.57 4.37
C VAL A 63 13.50 -14.20 4.93
N VAL A 64 13.63 -13.14 4.14
CA VAL A 64 13.28 -11.78 4.54
C VAL A 64 11.80 -11.68 4.91
N ARG A 65 10.91 -12.21 4.08
CA ARG A 65 9.47 -12.26 4.34
C ARG A 65 9.16 -13.02 5.63
N ASN A 66 9.77 -14.17 5.86
CA ASN A 66 9.59 -14.92 7.12
C ASN A 66 10.11 -14.15 8.34
N PHE A 67 11.20 -13.39 8.20
CA PHE A 67 11.72 -12.55 9.28
C PHE A 67 10.76 -11.43 9.68
N SER A 68 9.97 -10.92 8.74
CA SER A 68 8.96 -9.89 9.00
C SER A 68 7.75 -10.37 9.81
N PHE A 69 7.60 -11.67 10.04
CA PHE A 69 6.57 -12.19 10.95
C PHE A 69 7.03 -12.26 12.42
N MET A 70 8.31 -12.02 12.69
CA MET A 70 8.88 -12.07 14.03
C MET A 70 8.86 -10.66 14.65
N PRO A 71 8.06 -10.41 15.72
CA PRO A 71 7.92 -9.08 16.32
C PRO A 71 9.24 -8.44 16.76
N GLU A 72 10.24 -9.26 17.09
CA GLU A 72 11.58 -8.81 17.48
C GLU A 72 12.33 -8.11 16.33
N ASN A 73 11.96 -8.41 15.08
CA ASN A 73 12.65 -7.92 13.89
C ASN A 73 11.99 -6.67 13.29
N ASP A 74 10.70 -6.42 13.52
CA ASP A 74 9.90 -5.44 12.78
C ASP A 74 10.56 -4.05 12.75
N SER A 75 10.97 -3.54 13.91
CA SER A 75 11.58 -2.20 14.01
C SER A 75 12.97 -2.10 13.35
N LEU A 76 13.73 -3.20 13.33
CA LEU A 76 15.05 -3.24 12.71
C LEU A 76 14.92 -3.34 11.19
N MET A 77 14.00 -4.16 10.72
CA MET A 77 13.70 -4.34 9.30
C MET A 77 13.10 -3.07 8.70
N ALA A 78 12.16 -2.41 9.38
CA ALA A 78 11.53 -1.16 8.93
C ALA A 78 12.50 0.02 8.82
N ARG A 79 13.70 -0.07 9.41
CA ARG A 79 14.77 0.94 9.34
C ARG A 79 15.86 0.61 8.32
N ASN A 80 15.84 -0.59 7.74
CA ASN A 80 16.84 -1.00 6.76
C ASN A 80 16.46 -0.48 5.37
N THR A 81 16.89 0.74 5.07
CA THR A 81 16.55 1.45 3.82
C THR A 81 16.95 0.66 2.57
N HIS A 82 18.11 0.01 2.54
CA HIS A 82 18.57 -0.76 1.38
C HIS A 82 17.71 -2.01 1.13
N CYS A 83 17.30 -2.70 2.19
CA CYS A 83 16.42 -3.86 2.08
C CYS A 83 15.03 -3.45 1.57
N LEU A 84 14.49 -2.35 2.13
CA LEU A 84 13.21 -1.78 1.69
C LEU A 84 13.28 -1.29 0.24
N GLU A 85 14.35 -0.62 -0.16
CA GLU A 85 14.56 -0.15 -1.53
C GLU A 85 14.61 -1.31 -2.54
N THR A 86 15.31 -2.40 -2.18
CA THR A 86 15.37 -3.60 -3.02
C THR A 86 13.98 -4.23 -3.19
N MET A 87 13.20 -4.30 -2.12
CA MET A 87 11.83 -4.80 -2.18
C MET A 87 10.90 -3.88 -2.97
N ILE A 88 11.05 -2.55 -2.86
CA ILE A 88 10.31 -1.59 -3.69
C ILE A 88 10.62 -1.83 -5.17
N GLN A 89 11.90 -2.02 -5.52
CA GLN A 89 12.30 -2.33 -6.89
C GLN A 89 11.62 -3.60 -7.41
N CYS A 90 11.59 -4.67 -6.61
CA CYS A 90 10.89 -5.91 -6.96
C CYS A 90 9.40 -5.66 -7.25
N ILE A 91 8.74 -4.80 -6.47
CA ILE A 91 7.32 -4.47 -6.65
C ILE A 91 7.12 -3.56 -7.88
N GLU A 92 8.04 -2.64 -8.17
CA GLU A 92 7.99 -1.78 -9.35
C GLU A 92 8.10 -2.58 -10.65
N ASP A 93 8.96 -3.60 -10.66
CA ASP A 93 9.27 -4.43 -11.83
C ASP A 93 8.38 -5.68 -11.94
N TYR A 94 7.19 -5.68 -11.31
CA TYR A 94 6.30 -6.84 -11.21
C TYR A 94 5.88 -7.48 -12.56
N HIS A 95 6.03 -6.77 -13.68
CA HIS A 95 5.75 -7.30 -15.01
C HIS A 95 6.84 -8.24 -15.53
N THR A 96 8.07 -8.06 -15.06
CA THR A 96 9.26 -8.80 -15.51
C THR A 96 9.85 -9.68 -14.42
N GLU A 97 9.56 -9.36 -13.16
CA GLU A 97 10.01 -10.11 -12.00
C GLU A 97 9.21 -11.39 -11.76
N ASP A 98 9.82 -12.31 -11.02
CA ASP A 98 9.18 -13.56 -10.58
C ASP A 98 8.01 -13.28 -9.62
N GLU A 99 6.89 -13.98 -9.83
CA GLU A 99 5.65 -13.78 -9.07
C GLU A 99 5.83 -14.02 -7.57
N GLU A 100 6.65 -15.01 -7.18
CA GLU A 100 6.93 -15.33 -5.78
C GLU A 100 7.81 -14.24 -5.15
N LEU A 101 8.77 -13.69 -5.90
CA LEU A 101 9.59 -12.58 -5.45
C LEU A 101 8.76 -11.31 -5.16
N VAL A 102 7.86 -10.94 -6.08
CA VAL A 102 6.92 -9.81 -5.90
C VAL A 102 6.00 -10.05 -4.70
N THR A 103 5.48 -11.29 -4.58
CA THR A 103 4.60 -11.69 -3.47
C THR A 103 5.32 -11.56 -2.12
N ASN A 104 6.54 -12.07 -2.02
CA ASN A 104 7.35 -11.97 -0.80
C ASN A 104 7.65 -10.51 -0.44
N ALA A 105 7.96 -9.67 -1.42
CA ALA A 105 8.21 -8.25 -1.20
C ALA A 105 6.97 -7.54 -0.64
N ILE A 106 5.80 -7.68 -1.28
CA ILE A 106 4.59 -6.99 -0.82
C ILE A 106 4.10 -7.51 0.54
N GLU A 107 4.20 -8.81 0.81
CA GLU A 107 3.84 -9.36 2.12
C GLU A 107 4.78 -8.88 3.23
N THR A 108 6.07 -8.73 2.93
CA THR A 108 7.02 -8.11 3.86
C THR A 108 6.60 -6.69 4.20
N PHE A 109 6.21 -5.89 3.20
CA PHE A 109 5.69 -4.54 3.42
C PHE A 109 4.43 -4.53 4.29
N VAL A 110 3.46 -5.43 4.04
CA VAL A 110 2.24 -5.57 4.85
C VAL A 110 2.55 -5.83 6.32
N ASN A 111 3.52 -6.68 6.60
CA ASN A 111 3.94 -7.01 7.96
C ASN A 111 4.63 -5.83 8.64
N LEU A 112 5.50 -5.12 7.93
CA LEU A 112 6.24 -3.98 8.46
C LEU A 112 5.43 -2.68 8.52
N ALA A 113 4.26 -2.61 7.88
CA ALA A 113 3.44 -1.40 7.74
C ALA A 113 3.26 -0.58 9.04
N PRO A 114 2.98 -1.18 10.22
CA PRO A 114 2.83 -0.42 11.47
C PRO A 114 4.10 0.30 11.93
N TYR A 115 5.27 -0.11 11.45
CA TYR A 115 6.58 0.38 11.85
C TYR A 115 7.25 1.26 10.79
N LEU A 116 6.69 1.31 9.58
CA LEU A 116 7.19 2.14 8.51
C LEU A 116 6.81 3.61 8.75
N ASN A 117 7.81 4.46 8.63
CA ASN A 117 7.68 5.91 8.62
C ASN A 117 8.44 6.43 7.40
N PHE A 118 7.71 6.81 6.36
CA PHE A 118 8.34 7.25 5.11
C PHE A 118 9.16 8.53 5.28
N ARG A 119 8.77 9.40 6.22
CA ARG A 119 9.52 10.62 6.52
C ARG A 119 10.91 10.32 7.10
N ALA A 120 11.00 9.32 7.98
CA ALA A 120 12.28 8.88 8.55
C ALA A 120 13.18 8.18 7.51
N LEU A 121 12.58 7.61 6.46
CA LEU A 121 13.29 7.02 5.32
C LEU A 121 13.75 8.07 4.29
N SER A 122 13.39 9.34 4.48
CA SER A 122 13.67 10.44 3.53
C SER A 122 14.72 11.46 4.04
N GLU A 123 15.41 11.18 5.15
CA GLU A 123 16.28 12.14 5.83
C GLU A 123 17.61 12.44 5.11
N LYS A 124 18.00 11.67 4.08
CA LYS A 124 19.15 12.01 3.21
C LYS A 124 18.66 12.66 1.91
N MET A 125 19.31 13.75 1.50
CA MET A 125 18.98 14.51 0.28
C MET A 125 19.20 13.71 -1.02
N SER A 126 18.29 12.78 -1.30
CA SER A 126 17.91 12.16 -2.59
C SER A 126 16.68 11.23 -2.44
N GLU A 127 16.19 11.05 -1.20
CA GLU A 127 15.21 10.03 -0.80
C GLU A 127 13.72 10.45 -0.84
N GLN A 128 13.38 11.70 -1.18
CA GLN A 128 11.99 12.05 -1.57
C GLN A 128 11.47 11.16 -2.71
N THR A 129 12.40 10.54 -3.44
CA THR A 129 12.16 9.51 -4.45
C THR A 129 11.62 8.20 -3.85
N MET A 130 12.12 7.75 -2.69
CA MET A 130 11.81 6.42 -2.16
C MET A 130 10.38 6.32 -1.63
N GLU A 131 9.94 7.30 -0.84
CA GLU A 131 8.55 7.40 -0.36
C GLU A 131 7.57 7.39 -1.55
N LYS A 132 7.82 8.28 -2.52
CA LYS A 132 6.97 8.41 -3.70
C LYS A 132 6.96 7.11 -4.52
N ARG A 133 8.14 6.51 -4.75
CA ARG A 133 8.28 5.21 -5.43
C ARG A 133 7.50 4.11 -4.72
N ALA A 134 7.65 3.99 -3.39
CA ALA A 134 6.93 3.01 -2.59
C ALA A 134 5.41 3.17 -2.74
N ILE A 135 4.90 4.40 -2.61
CA ILE A 135 3.47 4.67 -2.73
C ILE A 135 2.98 4.36 -4.15
N GLU A 136 3.68 4.82 -5.19
CA GLU A 136 3.32 4.53 -6.58
C GLU A 136 3.35 3.03 -6.90
N ALA A 137 4.36 2.29 -6.40
CA ALA A 137 4.45 0.85 -6.54
C ALA A 137 3.26 0.14 -5.91
N ILE A 138 2.88 0.53 -4.68
CA ILE A 138 1.71 -0.02 -3.99
C ILE A 138 0.40 0.34 -4.71
N LEU A 139 0.27 1.54 -5.26
CA LEU A 139 -0.90 1.93 -6.05
C LEU A 139 -1.04 1.07 -7.32
N ARG A 140 0.08 0.74 -7.99
CA ARG A 140 0.08 -0.21 -9.11
C ARG A 140 -0.34 -1.61 -8.64
N MET A 141 0.12 -2.06 -7.48
CA MET A 141 -0.30 -3.35 -6.89
C MET A 141 -1.78 -3.39 -6.54
N LEU A 142 -2.34 -2.27 -6.06
CA LEU A 142 -3.77 -2.13 -5.76
C LEU A 142 -4.64 -2.29 -7.02
N GLU A 143 -4.11 -1.88 -8.19
CA GLU A 143 -4.74 -2.03 -9.50
C GLU A 143 -4.47 -3.39 -10.16
N SER A 144 -3.61 -4.23 -9.57
CA SER A 144 -3.20 -5.52 -10.14
C SER A 144 -4.38 -6.49 -10.34
N PRO A 145 -4.37 -7.27 -11.45
CA PRO A 145 -5.30 -8.39 -11.63
C PRO A 145 -4.99 -9.57 -10.69
N VAL A 146 -3.78 -9.64 -10.12
CA VAL A 146 -3.37 -10.71 -9.19
C VAL A 146 -4.04 -10.48 -7.84
N LYS A 147 -4.91 -11.43 -7.45
CA LYS A 147 -5.75 -11.30 -6.24
C LYS A 147 -4.91 -11.07 -4.98
N ALA A 148 -3.85 -11.85 -4.81
CA ALA A 148 -2.98 -11.72 -3.64
C ALA A 148 -2.39 -10.31 -3.52
N TRP A 149 -1.94 -9.73 -4.64
CA TRP A 149 -1.27 -8.43 -4.63
C TRP A 149 -2.22 -7.27 -4.35
N HIS A 150 -3.41 -7.23 -4.95
CA HIS A 150 -4.34 -6.15 -4.62
C HIS A 150 -4.90 -6.27 -3.18
N CYS A 151 -5.00 -7.49 -2.64
CA CYS A 151 -5.38 -7.70 -1.24
C CYS A 151 -4.30 -7.14 -0.31
N SER A 152 -3.04 -7.54 -0.54
CA SER A 152 -1.89 -7.08 0.24
C SER A 152 -1.69 -5.57 0.12
N ALA A 153 -1.88 -4.98 -1.07
CA ALA A 153 -1.81 -3.53 -1.25
C ALA A 153 -2.91 -2.80 -0.47
N ALA A 154 -4.15 -3.29 -0.50
CA ALA A 154 -5.25 -2.71 0.26
C ALA A 154 -4.99 -2.78 1.77
N GLU A 155 -4.54 -3.95 2.25
CA GLU A 155 -4.20 -4.15 3.65
C GLU A 155 -3.03 -3.26 4.09
N PHE A 156 -1.96 -3.19 3.28
CA PHE A 156 -0.81 -2.33 3.52
C PHE A 156 -1.23 -0.87 3.68
N LEU A 157 -2.00 -0.32 2.73
CA LEU A 157 -2.49 1.06 2.80
C LEU A 157 -3.33 1.30 4.05
N GLY A 158 -4.21 0.35 4.39
CA GLY A 158 -5.04 0.42 5.59
C GLY A 158 -4.22 0.41 6.87
N ARG A 159 -3.15 -0.37 6.96
CA ARG A 159 -2.26 -0.42 8.14
C ARG A 159 -1.37 0.82 8.22
N LEU A 160 -0.87 1.29 7.08
CA LEU A 160 0.08 2.40 6.99
C LEU A 160 -0.55 3.74 7.39
N ILE A 161 -1.80 3.99 7.00
CA ILE A 161 -2.51 5.25 7.30
C ILE A 161 -2.80 5.44 8.80
N VAL A 162 -2.72 4.38 9.61
CA VAL A 162 -2.91 4.47 11.08
C VAL A 162 -1.78 5.28 11.73
N ASN A 163 -0.60 5.34 11.10
CA ASN A 163 0.50 6.18 11.58
C ASN A 163 0.33 7.62 11.04
N PRO A 164 0.14 8.64 11.90
CA PRO A 164 -0.11 10.01 11.47
C PRO A 164 1.06 10.63 10.69
N ASP A 165 2.29 10.13 10.90
CA ASP A 165 3.46 10.60 10.15
C ASP A 165 3.39 10.25 8.65
N ASN A 166 2.60 9.23 8.27
CA ASN A 166 2.42 8.80 6.89
C ASN A 166 1.24 9.49 6.19
N GLU A 167 0.37 10.20 6.93
CA GLU A 167 -0.80 10.88 6.35
C GLU A 167 -0.41 11.88 5.24
N PRO A 168 0.57 12.78 5.41
CA PRO A 168 0.92 13.77 4.38
C PRO A 168 1.33 13.12 3.04
N SER A 169 1.88 11.91 3.11
CA SER A 169 2.34 11.13 1.96
C SER A 169 1.18 10.45 1.23
N LEU A 170 0.18 9.95 1.97
CA LEU A 170 -0.93 9.16 1.42
C LEU A 170 -2.11 10.00 0.96
N LEU A 171 -2.43 11.08 1.68
CA LEU A 171 -3.60 11.93 1.40
C LEU A 171 -3.64 12.54 -0.02
N PRO A 172 -2.51 12.87 -0.68
CA PRO A 172 -2.52 13.30 -2.08
C PRO A 172 -3.11 12.26 -3.05
N TYR A 173 -3.04 10.97 -2.71
CA TYR A 173 -3.50 9.85 -3.55
C TYR A 173 -4.87 9.30 -3.14
N VAL A 174 -5.53 9.90 -2.12
CA VAL A 174 -6.73 9.33 -1.50
C VAL A 174 -7.88 9.08 -2.48
N HIS A 175 -8.04 9.91 -3.52
CA HIS A 175 -9.09 9.68 -4.53
C HIS A 175 -8.84 8.40 -5.34
N GLN A 176 -7.59 8.16 -5.78
CA GLN A 176 -7.22 6.95 -6.50
C GLN A 176 -7.39 5.72 -5.60
N ILE A 177 -6.95 5.83 -4.34
CA ILE A 177 -7.08 4.78 -3.31
C ILE A 177 -8.56 4.44 -3.11
N TYR A 178 -9.41 5.43 -2.82
CA TYR A 178 -10.84 5.20 -2.56
C TYR A 178 -11.55 4.56 -3.73
N LYS A 179 -11.37 5.09 -4.95
CA LYS A 179 -11.95 4.51 -6.15
C LYS A 179 -11.67 3.01 -6.23
N ARG A 180 -10.40 2.62 -6.03
CA ARG A 180 -10.01 1.21 -6.13
C ARG A 180 -10.46 0.37 -4.94
N LEU A 181 -10.34 0.86 -3.70
CA LEU A 181 -10.84 0.15 -2.51
C LEU A 181 -12.35 -0.09 -2.59
N VAL A 182 -13.11 0.90 -3.05
CA VAL A 182 -14.56 0.79 -3.25
C VAL A 182 -14.88 -0.24 -4.33
N ASP A 183 -14.08 -0.38 -5.39
CA ASP A 183 -14.20 -1.46 -6.37
C ASP A 183 -13.95 -2.84 -5.78
N LEU A 184 -12.96 -2.98 -4.91
CA LEU A 184 -12.66 -4.24 -4.22
C LEU A 184 -13.83 -4.72 -3.34
N LEU A 185 -14.67 -3.81 -2.81
CA LEU A 185 -15.89 -4.19 -2.06
C LEU A 185 -16.88 -5.01 -2.89
N SER A 186 -16.81 -4.95 -4.22
CA SER A 186 -17.69 -5.71 -5.13
C SER A 186 -17.10 -7.02 -5.62
N LEU A 187 -15.83 -7.30 -5.34
CA LEU A 187 -15.19 -8.52 -5.80
C LEU A 187 -15.68 -9.74 -5.02
N PRO A 188 -15.90 -10.90 -5.69
CA PRO A 188 -16.16 -12.15 -5.01
C PRO A 188 -14.86 -12.63 -4.34
N GLY A 189 -14.76 -12.45 -3.02
CA GLY A 189 -13.60 -12.89 -2.27
C GLY A 189 -13.54 -12.27 -0.90
N ALA A 190 -13.52 -13.11 0.13
CA ALA A 190 -13.58 -12.67 1.52
C ALA A 190 -12.42 -11.73 1.87
N ASP A 191 -11.20 -12.08 1.45
CA ASP A 191 -9.99 -11.37 1.86
C ASP A 191 -9.89 -9.96 1.24
N ALA A 192 -10.21 -9.83 -0.05
CA ALA A 192 -10.18 -8.54 -0.75
C ALA A 192 -11.20 -7.56 -0.17
N GLN A 193 -12.42 -8.04 0.09
CA GLN A 193 -13.46 -7.25 0.75
C GLN A 193 -13.04 -6.89 2.18
N ALA A 194 -12.48 -7.82 2.95
CA ALA A 194 -12.04 -7.58 4.31
C ALA A 194 -10.92 -6.52 4.38
N ALA A 195 -9.89 -6.65 3.53
CA ALA A 195 -8.80 -5.69 3.43
C ALA A 195 -9.30 -4.31 3.03
N ALA A 196 -10.17 -4.24 2.02
CA ALA A 196 -10.74 -2.97 1.55
C ALA A 196 -11.61 -2.28 2.61
N VAL A 197 -12.50 -3.00 3.29
CA VAL A 197 -13.30 -2.43 4.39
C VAL A 197 -12.41 -1.96 5.53
N ALA A 198 -11.39 -2.74 5.90
CA ALA A 198 -10.46 -2.35 6.96
C ALA A 198 -9.70 -1.07 6.60
N ALA A 199 -9.22 -0.96 5.37
CA ALA A 199 -8.57 0.25 4.89
C ALA A 199 -9.51 1.45 4.88
N LEU A 200 -10.70 1.33 4.30
CA LEU A 200 -11.70 2.40 4.24
C LEU A 200 -12.11 2.88 5.64
N TYR A 201 -12.26 1.96 6.60
CA TYR A 201 -12.48 2.30 8.00
C TYR A 201 -11.32 3.14 8.56
N ASN A 202 -10.07 2.69 8.41
CA ASN A 202 -8.92 3.42 8.95
C ASN A 202 -8.77 4.80 8.29
N PHE A 203 -8.99 4.93 6.98
CA PHE A 203 -8.97 6.22 6.29
C PHE A 203 -10.07 7.18 6.80
N ALA A 204 -11.29 6.69 7.06
CA ALA A 204 -12.39 7.51 7.57
C ALA A 204 -12.10 8.09 8.98
N GLU A 205 -11.29 7.38 9.78
CA GLU A 205 -10.92 7.81 11.12
C GLU A 205 -9.80 8.87 11.16
N VAL A 206 -9.10 9.10 10.04
CA VAL A 206 -7.99 10.07 9.97
C VAL A 206 -8.48 11.50 10.26
N ASN A 207 -9.39 12.01 9.43
CA ASN A 207 -9.89 13.38 9.56
C ASN A 207 -11.23 13.57 8.80
N MET A 208 -11.81 14.76 8.97
CA MET A 208 -13.05 15.16 8.31
C MET A 208 -12.96 15.08 6.78
N ASP A 209 -11.87 15.56 6.17
CA ASP A 209 -11.70 15.58 4.71
C ASP A 209 -11.72 14.16 4.12
N CYS A 210 -11.09 13.19 4.78
CA CYS A 210 -11.17 11.78 4.42
C CYS A 210 -12.62 11.27 4.39
N ARG A 211 -13.45 11.62 5.38
CA ARG A 211 -14.86 11.23 5.44
C ARG A 211 -15.68 11.88 4.34
N LEU A 212 -15.48 13.17 4.08
CA LEU A 212 -16.18 13.88 3.00
C LEU A 212 -15.86 13.29 1.62
N ARG A 213 -14.57 13.00 1.38
CA ARG A 213 -14.12 12.39 0.13
C ARG A 213 -14.63 10.96 -0.02
N LEU A 214 -14.64 10.16 1.05
CA LEU A 214 -15.11 8.78 0.99
C LEU A 214 -16.62 8.72 0.73
N ALA A 215 -17.42 9.53 1.42
CA ALA A 215 -18.86 9.59 1.17
C ALA A 215 -19.19 10.04 -0.26
N SER A 216 -18.37 10.92 -0.83
CA SER A 216 -18.50 11.40 -2.21
C SER A 216 -18.02 10.40 -3.25
N GLU A 217 -17.24 9.38 -2.86
CA GLU A 217 -16.76 8.36 -3.78
C GLU A 217 -17.92 7.50 -4.29
N ARG A 218 -17.95 7.30 -5.61
CA ARG A 218 -19.10 6.69 -6.26
C ARG A 218 -19.31 5.28 -5.74
N TRP A 219 -20.55 5.01 -5.32
CA TRP A 219 -20.99 3.71 -4.79
C TRP A 219 -20.41 3.31 -3.43
N ALA A 220 -19.59 4.13 -2.77
CA ALA A 220 -18.98 3.80 -1.49
C ALA A 220 -20.04 3.42 -0.43
N ILE A 221 -21.00 4.32 -0.19
CA ILE A 221 -22.09 4.10 0.79
C ILE A 221 -22.88 2.83 0.45
N GLY A 222 -23.36 2.72 -0.80
CA GLY A 222 -24.18 1.58 -1.21
C GLY A 222 -23.45 0.23 -1.13
N ARG A 223 -22.15 0.19 -1.44
CA ARG A 223 -21.35 -1.04 -1.33
C ARG A 223 -21.06 -1.42 0.13
N LEU A 224 -20.81 -0.45 1.01
CA LEU A 224 -20.69 -0.70 2.45
C LEU A 224 -22.00 -1.23 3.04
N VAL A 225 -23.15 -0.66 2.64
CA VAL A 225 -24.48 -1.16 3.03
C VAL A 225 -24.69 -2.60 2.56
N LYS A 226 -24.31 -2.91 1.31
CA LYS A 226 -24.45 -4.26 0.76
C LYS A 226 -23.67 -5.31 1.55
N ILE A 227 -22.48 -4.98 2.06
CA ILE A 227 -21.67 -5.89 2.91
C ILE A 227 -22.40 -6.23 4.21
N ILE A 228 -23.22 -5.32 4.73
CA ILE A 228 -24.00 -5.53 5.95
C ILE A 228 -25.28 -6.32 5.66
N GLN A 229 -25.95 -6.04 4.54
CA GLN A 229 -27.16 -6.74 4.12
C GLN A 229 -26.90 -8.17 3.63
N ALA A 230 -25.73 -8.43 3.06
CA ALA A 230 -25.24 -9.75 2.70
C ALA A 230 -23.98 -10.03 3.54
N PRO A 231 -24.14 -10.45 4.81
CA PRO A 231 -23.06 -10.44 5.79
C PRO A 231 -21.86 -11.24 5.34
N HIS A 232 -20.71 -10.61 5.46
CA HIS A 232 -19.42 -11.27 5.30
C HIS A 232 -19.21 -12.34 6.38
N ALA A 233 -18.52 -13.45 6.05
CA ALA A 233 -18.27 -14.57 6.97
C ALA A 233 -17.55 -14.12 8.27
N LEU A 234 -16.66 -13.14 8.15
CA LEU A 234 -16.01 -12.48 9.29
C LEU A 234 -16.89 -11.33 9.81
N SER A 235 -17.43 -11.47 11.02
CA SER A 235 -18.31 -10.45 11.62
C SER A 235 -17.64 -9.08 11.79
N GLU A 236 -16.32 -9.06 11.91
CA GLU A 236 -15.52 -7.85 12.07
C GLU A 236 -15.56 -6.96 10.81
N VAL A 237 -15.68 -7.57 9.63
CA VAL A 237 -15.83 -6.83 8.36
C VAL A 237 -17.15 -6.06 8.35
N CYS A 238 -18.25 -6.72 8.75
CA CYS A 238 -19.54 -6.05 8.85
C CYS A 238 -19.55 -4.95 9.91
N ARG A 239 -18.87 -5.19 11.05
CA ARG A 239 -18.71 -4.19 12.12
C ARG A 239 -17.99 -2.95 11.63
N LYS A 240 -16.84 -3.12 10.96
CA LYS A 240 -16.07 -2.00 10.39
C LYS A 240 -16.86 -1.26 9.32
N ALA A 241 -17.57 -1.97 8.44
CA ALA A 241 -18.43 -1.32 7.44
C ALA A 241 -19.53 -0.45 8.09
N ALA A 242 -20.17 -0.94 9.15
CA ALA A 242 -21.19 -0.19 9.89
C ALA A 242 -20.59 1.04 10.59
N LEU A 243 -19.41 0.90 11.21
CA LEU A 243 -18.71 2.02 11.83
C LEU A 243 -18.20 3.05 10.81
N THR A 244 -17.76 2.62 9.63
CA THR A 244 -17.44 3.54 8.54
C THR A 244 -18.66 4.35 8.18
N LEU A 245 -19.82 3.72 7.96
CA LEU A 245 -21.07 4.44 7.66
C LEU A 245 -21.49 5.41 8.78
N GLU A 246 -21.31 5.01 10.03
CA GLU A 246 -21.55 5.86 11.19
C GLU A 246 -20.63 7.09 11.18
N SER A 247 -19.32 6.87 11.01
CA SER A 247 -18.31 7.92 10.92
C SER A 247 -18.64 8.88 9.76
N LEU A 248 -19.07 8.38 8.60
CA LEU A 248 -19.52 9.23 7.49
C LEU A 248 -20.76 10.07 7.84
N SER A 249 -21.66 9.53 8.68
CA SER A 249 -22.91 10.21 9.07
C SER A 249 -22.74 11.32 10.10
N SER A 250 -21.62 11.32 10.84
CA SER A 250 -21.31 12.42 11.77
C SER A 250 -21.01 13.73 11.05
N GLU A 251 -20.74 13.70 9.74
CA GLU A 251 -20.43 14.88 8.94
C GLU A 251 -21.69 15.49 8.30
N PRO A 252 -22.09 16.73 8.68
CA PRO A 252 -23.29 17.36 8.15
C PRO A 252 -23.31 17.48 6.62
N GLN A 253 -22.16 17.66 5.98
CA GLN A 253 -22.04 17.79 4.53
C GLN A 253 -22.37 16.47 3.80
N ASN A 254 -22.18 15.32 4.44
CA ASN A 254 -22.49 14.00 3.87
C ASN A 254 -23.99 13.64 3.94
N LYS A 255 -24.77 14.40 4.72
CA LYS A 255 -26.18 14.13 4.99
C LYS A 255 -27.02 13.89 3.73
N SER A 256 -26.85 14.74 2.70
CA SER A 256 -27.61 14.58 1.45
C SER A 256 -27.30 13.28 0.70
N LEU A 257 -26.05 12.80 0.77
CA LEU A 257 -25.60 11.56 0.14
C LEU A 257 -26.12 10.33 0.91
N LEU A 258 -26.10 10.41 2.24
CA LEU A 258 -26.56 9.33 3.12
C LEU A 258 -28.08 9.19 3.16
N LEU A 259 -28.84 10.30 3.07
CA LEU A 259 -30.30 10.28 3.00
C LEU A 259 -30.84 9.52 1.77
N ALA A 260 -30.05 9.39 0.70
CA ALA A 260 -30.42 8.52 -0.43
C ALA A 260 -30.58 7.04 -0.04
N TYR A 261 -30.03 6.63 1.11
CA TYR A 261 -30.09 5.27 1.67
C TYR A 261 -30.94 5.19 2.96
N GLU A 262 -31.69 6.24 3.30
CA GLU A 262 -32.48 6.34 4.53
C GLU A 262 -33.41 5.14 4.74
N HIS A 263 -34.13 4.72 3.68
CA HIS A 263 -35.00 3.54 3.74
C HIS A 263 -34.24 2.29 4.16
N THR A 264 -33.05 2.06 3.58
CA THR A 264 -32.22 0.89 3.90
C THR A 264 -31.66 0.97 5.32
N PHE A 265 -31.30 2.16 5.78
CA PHE A 265 -30.89 2.37 7.17
C PHE A 265 -32.04 2.09 8.14
N ALA A 266 -33.26 2.49 7.81
CA ALA A 266 -34.45 2.18 8.61
C ALA A 266 -34.68 0.66 8.69
N GLU A 267 -34.63 -0.06 7.57
CA GLU A 267 -34.76 -1.52 7.57
C GLU A 267 -33.71 -2.19 8.46
N LEU A 268 -32.45 -1.75 8.40
CA LEU A 268 -31.37 -2.27 9.24
C LEU A 268 -31.56 -1.90 10.72
N ALA A 269 -32.06 -0.71 11.03
CA ALA A 269 -32.34 -0.27 12.40
C ALA A 269 -33.52 -1.04 13.03
N PHE A 270 -34.56 -1.35 12.25
CA PHE A 270 -35.72 -2.14 12.70
C PHE A 270 -35.51 -3.65 12.61
N SER A 271 -34.36 -4.11 12.10
CA SER A 271 -33.98 -5.51 12.18
C SER A 271 -33.53 -5.86 13.60
N ASP A 272 -33.81 -7.09 14.07
CA ASP A 272 -33.23 -7.64 15.32
C ASP A 272 -31.74 -8.04 15.12
N GLY A 273 -31.00 -7.22 14.37
CA GLY A 273 -29.62 -7.48 13.96
C GLY A 273 -28.60 -6.82 14.90
N LYS A 274 -27.37 -7.36 14.90
CA LYS A 274 -26.23 -6.87 15.71
C LYS A 274 -25.88 -5.39 15.51
N PHE A 275 -26.32 -4.78 14.41
CA PHE A 275 -25.98 -3.40 14.04
C PHE A 275 -27.18 -2.44 14.13
N SER A 276 -28.33 -2.88 14.66
CA SER A 276 -29.55 -2.06 14.78
C SER A 276 -29.29 -0.73 15.48
N ASP A 277 -28.58 -0.77 16.62
CA ASP A 277 -28.21 0.43 17.39
C ASP A 277 -27.32 1.41 16.61
N THR A 278 -26.41 0.89 15.78
CA THR A 278 -25.57 1.74 14.91
C THR A 278 -26.42 2.43 13.85
N PHE A 279 -27.35 1.73 13.22
CA PHE A 279 -28.24 2.34 12.22
C PHE A 279 -29.28 3.27 12.83
N ALA A 280 -29.75 3.00 14.05
CA ALA A 280 -30.57 3.94 14.81
C ALA A 280 -29.82 5.25 15.10
N ARG A 281 -28.54 5.18 15.48
CA ARG A 281 -27.67 6.37 15.64
C ARG A 281 -27.47 7.12 14.34
N ILE A 282 -27.19 6.42 13.23
CA ILE A 282 -27.07 7.03 11.90
C ILE A 282 -28.36 7.79 11.55
N LEU A 283 -29.53 7.16 11.68
CA LEU A 283 -30.81 7.82 11.42
C LEU A 283 -31.07 9.00 12.35
N TRP A 284 -30.68 8.88 13.62
CA TRP A 284 -30.74 9.99 14.56
C TRP A 284 -29.91 11.18 14.06
N GLU A 285 -28.66 10.97 13.65
CA GLU A 285 -27.80 12.04 13.10
C GLU A 285 -28.37 12.65 11.81
N LEU A 286 -28.90 11.81 10.92
CA LEU A 286 -29.54 12.27 9.68
C LEU A 286 -30.86 13.02 9.94
N SER A 287 -31.56 12.74 11.02
CA SER A 287 -32.78 13.46 11.41
C SER A 287 -32.49 14.70 12.27
N SER A 288 -31.38 14.71 13.00
CA SER A 288 -30.99 15.80 13.87
C SER A 288 -30.72 17.06 13.04
N ARG A 289 -31.19 18.21 13.54
CA ARG A 289 -31.09 19.49 12.82
C ARG A 289 -29.66 20.03 12.89
N SER A 290 -28.79 19.58 12.00
CA SER A 290 -27.51 20.24 11.71
C SER A 290 -27.75 21.54 10.90
N GLY A 291 -28.20 22.63 11.54
CA GLY A 291 -28.12 23.97 10.93
C GLY A 291 -29.42 24.67 10.54
N SER A 292 -30.46 24.63 11.38
CA SER A 292 -31.52 25.66 11.35
C SER A 292 -30.99 26.99 11.91
N LYS A 293 -30.08 27.66 11.20
CA LYS A 293 -30.21 29.13 11.10
C LYS A 293 -31.34 29.36 10.11
N VAL A 294 -32.57 29.16 10.59
CA VAL A 294 -33.72 29.85 10.02
C VAL A 294 -33.30 31.32 10.03
N SER A 295 -33.10 31.86 8.82
CA SER A 295 -33.19 33.30 8.63
C SER A 295 -34.49 33.69 9.29
N ALA A 296 -34.39 34.28 10.48
CA ALA A 296 -35.49 35.03 11.06
C ALA A 296 -35.68 36.22 10.12
N ALA A 297 -36.33 35.96 8.98
CA ALA A 297 -37.07 36.97 8.27
C ALA A 297 -38.05 37.50 9.31
N ARG A 298 -37.66 38.62 9.95
CA ARG A 298 -38.56 39.44 10.72
C ARG A 298 -39.80 39.59 9.86
N GLY A 299 -40.90 38.98 10.28
CA GLY A 299 -42.20 39.25 9.71
C GLY A 299 -42.40 40.76 9.81
N VAL A 300 -42.37 41.43 8.67
CA VAL A 300 -42.90 42.79 8.54
C VAL A 300 -44.41 42.61 8.64
N TRP A 301 -44.92 42.65 9.87
CA TRP A 301 -46.33 42.89 10.10
C TRP A 301 -46.57 44.36 9.83
N GLY A 302 -47.43 44.62 8.85
CA GLY A 302 -47.87 45.96 8.50
C GLY A 302 -48.53 46.66 9.69
N SER A 303 -48.24 47.94 9.79
CA SER A 303 -49.11 49.00 10.33
C SER A 303 -48.61 50.30 9.72
#